data_AF-A0A496QHS0-F1
#
_entry.id   AF-A0A496QHS0-F1
#
_cell.length_a   1.000
_cell.length_b   1.000
_cell.length_c   1.000
_cell.angle_alpha   90.00
_cell.angle_beta   90.00
_cell.angle_gamma   90.00
#
_symmetry.space_group_name_H-M   'P 1'
#
loop_
_entity.id
_entity.type
_entity.pdbx_description
1 polymer ?
#
loop_
_entity_poly.entity_id
_entity_poly.type
_entity_poly.pdbx_seq_one_letter_code
_entity_poly.pdbx_strand_id
1 'polypeptide(L)'
;KAESSKLKAERAKSESECLTLNSLIIIFLVIATVSFLPWFRPYHPIEKIRTFINYETNPVEIVDFIEKEKLKGNMYNDINWGSYIIWRLWPEYKVSADNRLHLVPGEIWKDYSDVEYGLANWEKILDKYKISFVVLSKKDNKRTIGFIKNSPGWKEVYEDDVGAVFVRKLKGDGSGLIAQPTIVQ
;
A
#
# COMPACT_ATOMS: atom_id res chain seq x y z
N LYS A 1 1.08 68.47 -25.48
CA LYS A 1 0.22 67.49 -26.20
C LYS A 1 0.99 66.22 -26.60
N ALA A 2 2.20 66.35 -27.19
CA ALA A 2 3.03 65.20 -27.58
C ALA A 2 3.48 64.31 -26.41
N GLU A 3 3.91 64.91 -25.29
CA GLU A 3 4.37 64.19 -24.09
C GLU A 3 3.27 63.34 -23.43
N SER A 4 2.06 63.89 -23.33
CA SER A 4 0.86 63.16 -22.86
C SER A 4 0.47 62.01 -23.79
N SER A 5 0.71 62.13 -25.10
CA SER A 5 0.47 61.02 -26.05
C SER A 5 1.51 59.90 -25.91
N LYS A 6 2.77 60.25 -25.61
CA LYS A 6 3.86 59.30 -25.41
C LYS A 6 3.67 58.48 -24.13
N LEU A 7 3.29 59.14 -23.03
CA LEU A 7 2.97 58.49 -21.76
C LEU A 7 1.77 57.53 -21.87
N LYS A 8 0.74 57.88 -22.66
CA LYS A 8 -0.40 56.99 -22.94
C LYS A 8 0.03 55.75 -23.74
N ALA A 9 0.91 55.93 -24.73
CA ALA A 9 1.42 54.83 -25.54
C ALA A 9 2.33 53.88 -24.72
N GLU A 10 3.19 54.42 -23.86
CA GLU A 10 4.05 53.62 -22.97
C GLU A 10 3.23 52.85 -21.94
N ARG A 11 2.18 53.46 -21.37
CA ARG A 11 1.26 52.79 -20.45
C ARG A 11 0.45 51.68 -21.12
N ALA A 12 -0.08 51.94 -22.32
CA ALA A 12 -0.81 50.93 -23.09
C ALA A 12 0.08 49.74 -23.49
N LYS A 13 1.35 50.02 -23.82
CA LYS A 13 2.36 48.98 -24.11
C LYS A 13 2.65 48.12 -22.86
N SER A 14 2.86 48.75 -21.70
CA SER A 14 3.09 48.04 -20.44
C SER A 14 1.88 47.21 -19.99
N GLU A 15 0.65 47.74 -20.14
CA GLU A 15 -0.59 47.01 -19.87
C GLU A 15 -0.75 45.79 -20.81
N SER A 16 -0.43 45.92 -22.09
CA SER A 16 -0.45 44.83 -23.08
C SER A 16 0.60 43.75 -22.78
N GLU A 17 1.80 44.12 -22.33
CA GLU A 17 2.86 43.19 -21.95
C GLU A 17 2.47 42.39 -20.69
N CYS A 18 1.91 43.04 -19.68
CA CYS A 18 1.37 42.37 -18.49
C CYS A 18 0.20 41.41 -18.82
N LEU A 19 -0.71 41.82 -19.70
CA LEU A 19 -1.82 40.96 -20.15
C LEU A 19 -1.33 39.74 -20.94
N THR A 20 -0.32 39.92 -21.80
CA THR A 20 0.29 38.83 -22.56
C THR A 20 0.98 37.85 -21.62
N LEU A 21 1.78 38.35 -20.67
CA LEU A 21 2.47 37.53 -19.67
C LEU A 21 1.47 36.75 -18.80
N ASN A 22 0.44 37.41 -18.27
CA ASN A 22 -0.59 36.75 -17.47
C ASN A 22 -1.34 35.69 -18.27
N SER A 23 -1.63 35.95 -19.55
CA SER A 23 -2.27 34.97 -20.43
C SER A 23 -1.38 33.76 -20.66
N LEU A 24 -0.08 33.95 -20.88
CA LEU A 24 0.89 32.85 -21.01
C LEU A 24 0.98 32.03 -19.72
N ILE A 25 1.00 32.68 -18.56
CA ILE A 25 0.97 32.01 -17.25
C ILE A 25 -0.30 31.19 -17.11
N ILE A 26 -1.47 31.75 -17.42
CA ILE A 26 -2.75 31.03 -17.33
C ILE A 26 -2.77 29.84 -18.27
N ILE A 27 -2.32 30.00 -19.53
CA ILE A 27 -2.25 28.91 -20.50
C ILE A 27 -1.32 27.80 -19.99
N PHE A 28 -0.15 28.15 -19.46
CA PHE A 28 0.77 27.19 -18.87
C PHE A 28 0.13 26.45 -17.69
N LEU A 29 -0.55 27.16 -16.78
CA LEU A 29 -1.26 26.56 -15.65
C LEU A 29 -2.38 25.63 -16.11
N VAL A 30 -3.18 26.02 -17.10
CA VAL A 30 -4.24 25.18 -17.67
C VAL A 30 -3.67 23.92 -18.30
N ILE A 31 -2.61 24.03 -19.11
CA ILE A 31 -1.94 22.88 -19.73
C ILE A 31 -1.37 21.96 -18.64
N ALA A 32 -0.74 22.51 -17.61
CA ALA A 32 -0.24 21.74 -16.48
C ALA A 32 -1.38 20.99 -15.79
N THR A 33 -2.46 21.68 -15.40
CA THR A 33 -3.63 21.07 -14.74
C THR A 33 -4.24 19.96 -15.60
N VAL A 34 -4.45 20.20 -16.89
CA VAL A 34 -5.00 19.20 -17.82
C VAL A 34 -4.08 17.99 -17.95
N SER A 35 -2.76 18.20 -18.02
CA SER A 35 -1.78 17.11 -18.12
C SER A 35 -1.75 16.20 -16.90
N PHE A 36 -2.13 16.71 -15.71
CA PHE A 36 -2.23 15.94 -14.47
C PHE A 36 -3.61 15.30 -14.27
N LEU A 37 -4.58 15.49 -15.18
CA LEU A 37 -5.86 14.82 -15.07
C LEU A 37 -5.71 13.29 -15.25
N PRO A 38 -6.53 12.47 -14.56
CA PRO A 38 -6.44 11.01 -14.62
C PRO A 38 -6.47 10.41 -16.03
N TRP A 39 -7.18 11.04 -16.97
CA TRP A 39 -7.33 10.56 -18.35
C TRP A 39 -6.05 10.64 -19.19
N PHE A 40 -5.15 11.60 -18.91
CA PHE A 40 -3.89 11.76 -19.65
C PHE A 40 -2.73 10.99 -19.01
N ARG A 41 -2.92 10.53 -17.77
CA ARG A 41 -1.91 9.84 -16.96
C ARG A 41 -1.35 8.57 -17.61
N PRO A 42 -2.13 7.66 -18.25
CA PRO A 42 -1.59 6.47 -18.91
C PRO A 42 -0.62 6.80 -20.07
N TYR A 43 -0.79 7.98 -20.68
CA TYR A 43 0.02 8.45 -21.80
C TYR A 43 1.18 9.36 -21.35
N HIS A 44 1.31 9.62 -20.04
CA HIS A 44 2.31 10.55 -19.51
C HIS A 44 3.72 10.08 -19.87
N PRO A 45 4.65 10.96 -20.31
CA PRO A 45 5.99 10.53 -20.74
C PRO A 45 6.82 9.86 -19.63
N ILE A 46 6.56 10.21 -18.37
CA ILE A 46 7.21 9.62 -17.19
C ILE A 46 6.46 8.35 -16.76
N GLU A 47 7.09 7.17 -16.89
CA GLU A 47 6.49 5.86 -16.58
C GLU A 47 5.95 5.74 -15.15
N LYS A 48 6.71 6.24 -14.15
CA LYS A 48 6.28 6.23 -12.74
C LYS A 48 4.99 7.02 -12.47
N ILE A 49 4.64 7.96 -13.36
CA ILE A 49 3.39 8.71 -13.28
C ILE A 49 2.25 7.89 -13.88
N ARG A 50 2.51 6.94 -14.79
CA ARG A 50 1.45 6.12 -15.40
C ARG A 50 0.81 5.17 -14.41
N THR A 51 1.58 4.61 -13.48
CA THR A 51 1.10 3.65 -12.49
C THR A 51 0.76 4.34 -11.17
N PHE A 52 -0.31 3.88 -10.51
CA PHE A 52 -0.69 4.33 -9.15
C PHE A 52 -0.07 3.45 -8.05
N ILE A 53 0.26 2.21 -8.41
CA ILE A 53 0.75 1.18 -7.50
C ILE A 53 2.17 0.83 -7.90
N ASN A 54 3.08 0.89 -6.94
CA ASN A 54 4.44 0.39 -7.13
C ASN A 54 4.46 -1.11 -6.78
N TYR A 55 4.63 -1.96 -7.78
CA TYR A 55 4.68 -3.42 -7.62
C TYR A 55 5.89 -3.87 -6.80
N GLU A 56 6.97 -3.09 -6.74
CA GLU A 56 8.17 -3.43 -5.96
C GLU A 56 7.98 -3.21 -4.45
N THR A 57 6.94 -2.49 -4.03
CA THR A 57 6.73 -2.15 -2.61
C THR A 57 5.33 -2.46 -2.10
N ASN A 58 4.39 -2.82 -2.97
CA ASN A 58 3.02 -3.14 -2.62
C ASN A 58 2.76 -4.64 -2.82
N PRO A 59 1.91 -5.26 -1.99
CA PRO A 59 1.70 -6.70 -1.99
C PRO A 59 0.67 -7.11 -3.06
N VAL A 60 0.89 -6.72 -4.32
CA VAL A 60 -0.10 -6.95 -5.38
C VAL A 60 -0.30 -8.46 -5.60
N GLU A 61 0.78 -9.19 -5.87
CA GLU A 61 0.70 -10.62 -6.16
C GLU A 61 0.34 -11.45 -4.92
N ILE A 62 0.81 -11.02 -3.74
CA ILE A 62 0.38 -11.60 -2.45
C ILE A 62 -1.14 -11.49 -2.27
N VAL A 63 -1.72 -10.33 -2.56
CA VAL A 63 -3.17 -10.12 -2.43
C VAL A 63 -3.93 -10.95 -3.48
N ASP A 64 -3.44 -11.01 -4.72
CA ASP A 64 -3.99 -11.87 -5.77
C ASP A 64 -3.99 -13.34 -5.34
N PHE A 65 -2.90 -13.80 -4.70
CA PHE A 65 -2.81 -15.14 -4.12
C PHE A 65 -3.84 -15.37 -3.01
N ILE A 66 -4.02 -14.42 -2.10
CA ILE A 66 -5.02 -14.54 -1.01
C ILE A 66 -6.45 -14.67 -1.57
N GLU A 67 -6.80 -13.87 -2.58
CA GLU A 67 -8.12 -13.95 -3.24
C GLU A 67 -8.32 -15.29 -3.96
N LYS A 68 -7.32 -15.71 -4.72
CA LYS A 68 -7.35 -16.95 -5.49
C LYS A 68 -7.53 -18.16 -4.56
N GLU A 69 -6.72 -18.24 -3.51
CA GLU A 69 -6.70 -19.38 -2.59
C GLU A 69 -7.75 -19.29 -1.48
N LYS A 70 -8.45 -18.15 -1.39
CA LYS A 70 -9.56 -17.91 -0.44
C LYS A 70 -9.18 -18.27 0.98
N LEU A 71 -7.98 -17.85 1.43
CA LEU A 71 -7.49 -18.10 2.78
C LEU A 71 -8.55 -17.70 3.82
N LYS A 72 -8.66 -18.45 4.91
CA LYS A 72 -9.70 -18.28 5.92
C LYS A 72 -9.13 -17.92 7.29
N GLY A 73 -9.94 -17.23 8.08
CA GLY A 73 -9.63 -16.86 9.45
C GLY A 73 -9.02 -15.46 9.57
N ASN A 74 -8.45 -15.16 10.74
CA ASN A 74 -7.92 -13.83 11.02
C ASN A 74 -6.53 -13.66 10.40
N MET A 75 -6.33 -12.54 9.72
CA MET A 75 -5.06 -12.17 9.11
C MET A 75 -4.27 -11.25 10.03
N TYR A 76 -2.97 -11.48 10.14
CA TYR A 76 -2.02 -10.45 10.52
C TYR A 76 -1.35 -9.91 9.27
N ASN A 77 -1.25 -8.59 9.10
CA ASN A 77 -0.60 -7.97 7.96
C ASN A 77 0.43 -6.94 8.40
N ASP A 78 1.43 -6.71 7.54
CA ASP A 78 2.29 -5.54 7.63
C ASP A 78 1.49 -4.23 7.56
N ILE A 79 1.85 -3.27 8.41
CA ILE A 79 1.11 -2.02 8.60
C ILE A 79 1.15 -1.13 7.35
N ASN A 80 2.27 -1.13 6.62
CA ASN A 80 2.43 -0.32 5.43
C ASN A 80 1.53 -0.81 4.30
N TRP A 81 1.10 -2.07 4.37
CA TRP A 81 0.21 -2.69 3.41
C TRP A 81 -1.26 -2.63 3.78
N GLY A 82 -1.59 -2.23 5.01
CA GLY A 82 -2.96 -2.25 5.53
C GLY A 82 -3.95 -1.51 4.62
N SER A 83 -3.62 -0.29 4.17
CA SER A 83 -4.50 0.49 3.29
C SER A 83 -4.74 -0.18 1.93
N TYR A 84 -3.70 -0.79 1.35
CA TYR A 84 -3.81 -1.49 0.06
C TYR A 84 -4.67 -2.75 0.19
N ILE A 85 -4.44 -3.52 1.25
CA ILE A 85 -5.21 -4.72 1.58
C ILE A 85 -6.68 -4.38 1.82
N ILE A 86 -6.98 -3.31 2.57
CA ILE A 86 -8.36 -2.84 2.76
C ILE A 86 -9.01 -2.49 1.42
N TRP A 87 -8.30 -1.76 0.55
CA TRP A 87 -8.84 -1.37 -0.76
C TRP A 87 -9.20 -2.58 -1.63
N ARG A 88 -8.40 -3.64 -1.59
CA ARG A 88 -8.59 -4.84 -2.42
C ARG A 88 -9.53 -5.88 -1.83
N LEU A 89 -9.45 -6.12 -0.52
CA LEU A 89 -9.99 -7.31 0.12
C LEU A 89 -11.14 -7.06 1.10
N TRP A 90 -11.56 -5.81 1.29
CA TRP A 90 -12.72 -5.49 2.11
C TRP A 90 -14.03 -5.78 1.35
N PRO A 91 -15.07 -6.33 2.01
CA PRO A 91 -15.21 -6.61 3.45
C PRO A 91 -14.74 -7.99 3.92
N GLU A 92 -14.30 -8.88 3.02
CA GLU A 92 -14.03 -10.29 3.30
C GLU A 92 -12.86 -10.48 4.27
N TYR A 93 -11.83 -9.63 4.17
CA TYR A 93 -10.63 -9.69 4.99
C TYR A 93 -10.47 -8.42 5.83
N LYS A 94 -10.25 -8.62 7.13
CA LYS A 94 -9.96 -7.54 8.08
C LYS A 94 -8.45 -7.48 8.32
N VAL A 95 -7.90 -6.27 8.27
CA VAL A 95 -6.49 -6.01 8.60
C VAL A 95 -6.28 -5.98 10.11
N SER A 96 -5.09 -6.41 10.57
CA SER A 96 -4.65 -6.26 11.95
C SER A 96 -4.21 -4.83 12.26
N ALA A 97 -3.57 -4.17 11.28
CA ALA A 97 -3.15 -2.78 11.40
C ALA A 97 -3.10 -2.09 10.03
N ASP A 98 -3.26 -0.77 10.06
CA ASP A 98 -2.88 0.14 8.99
C ASP A 98 -2.35 1.46 9.56
N ASN A 99 -1.94 2.38 8.70
CA ASN A 99 -1.32 3.65 9.08
C ASN A 99 -2.24 4.63 9.86
N ARG A 100 -3.48 4.25 10.19
CA ARG A 100 -4.38 5.06 11.04
C ARG A 100 -4.13 4.79 12.53
N LEU A 101 -2.87 4.91 12.95
CA LEU A 101 -2.37 4.57 14.29
C LEU A 101 -3.09 5.25 15.45
N HIS A 102 -3.58 6.47 15.25
CA HIS A 102 -4.31 7.24 16.26
C HIS A 102 -5.63 6.58 16.72
N LEU A 103 -6.12 5.57 16.00
CA LEU A 103 -7.32 4.81 16.34
C LEU A 103 -7.00 3.55 17.17
N VAL A 104 -5.73 3.18 17.33
CA VAL A 104 -5.31 1.92 17.96
C VAL A 104 -4.89 2.20 19.41
N PRO A 105 -5.51 1.51 20.40
CA PRO A 105 -5.07 1.58 21.80
C PRO A 105 -3.58 1.19 21.95
N GLY A 106 -2.86 1.88 22.84
CA GLY A 106 -1.42 1.69 23.02
C GLY A 106 -1.00 0.24 23.34
N GLU A 107 -1.85 -0.50 24.07
CA GLU A 107 -1.59 -1.92 24.37
C GLU A 107 -1.65 -2.81 23.12
N ILE A 108 -2.61 -2.56 22.23
CA ILE A 108 -2.74 -3.29 20.96
C ILE A 108 -1.58 -2.92 20.04
N TRP A 109 -1.19 -1.65 20.02
CA TRP A 109 -0.02 -1.21 19.27
C TRP A 109 1.26 -1.88 19.75
N LYS A 110 1.43 -2.03 21.06
CA LYS A 110 2.57 -2.76 21.63
C LYS A 110 2.59 -4.21 21.17
N ASP A 111 1.46 -4.91 21.26
CA ASP A 111 1.36 -6.30 20.79
C ASP A 111 1.70 -6.41 19.29
N TYR A 112 1.19 -5.48 18.49
CA TYR A 112 1.47 -5.42 17.05
C TYR A 112 2.98 -5.26 16.80
N SER A 113 3.62 -4.27 17.43
CA SER A 113 5.06 -4.03 17.27
C SER A 113 5.91 -5.19 17.78
N ASP A 114 5.52 -5.86 18.87
CA ASP A 114 6.23 -7.03 19.38
C ASP A 114 6.23 -8.18 18.33
N VAL A 115 5.15 -8.35 17.55
CA VAL A 115 5.10 -9.28 16.40
C VAL A 115 5.91 -8.76 15.22
N GLU A 116 5.77 -7.48 14.85
CA GLU A 116 6.47 -6.84 13.74
C GLU A 116 8.00 -6.99 13.84
N TYR A 117 8.54 -6.85 15.05
CA TYR A 117 9.97 -6.98 15.33
C TYR A 117 10.40 -8.40 15.74
N GLY A 118 9.48 -9.37 15.78
CA GLY A 118 9.79 -10.76 16.09
C GLY A 118 10.35 -10.93 17.50
N LEU A 119 9.76 -10.25 18.48
CA LEU A 119 10.16 -10.37 19.89
C LEU A 119 9.69 -11.70 20.48
N ALA A 120 10.26 -12.12 21.62
CA ALA A 120 10.12 -13.47 22.16
C ALA A 120 8.67 -13.97 22.35
N ASN A 121 7.71 -13.05 22.48
CA ASN A 121 6.28 -13.31 22.64
C ASN A 121 5.45 -13.27 21.34
N TRP A 122 6.07 -13.09 20.16
CA TRP A 122 5.36 -12.92 18.88
C TRP A 122 4.29 -14.01 18.65
N GLU A 123 4.64 -15.28 18.87
CA GLU A 123 3.73 -16.40 18.60
C GLU A 123 2.55 -16.42 19.58
N LYS A 124 2.79 -16.11 20.86
CA LYS A 124 1.73 -15.96 21.87
C LYS A 124 0.78 -14.82 21.55
N ILE A 125 1.29 -13.73 20.96
CA ILE A 125 0.45 -12.62 20.52
C ILE A 125 -0.42 -13.05 19.33
N LEU A 126 0.16 -13.73 18.33
CA LEU A 126 -0.63 -14.28 17.22
C LEU A 126 -1.70 -15.27 17.70
N ASP A 127 -1.42 -16.03 18.76
CA ASP A 127 -2.41 -16.91 19.42
C ASP A 127 -3.51 -16.11 20.11
N LYS A 128 -3.16 -15.05 20.86
CA LYS A 128 -4.11 -14.15 21.54
C LYS A 128 -5.16 -13.60 20.58
N TYR A 129 -4.75 -13.18 19.37
CA TYR A 129 -5.64 -12.64 18.34
C TYR A 129 -6.23 -13.71 17.40
N LYS A 130 -5.99 -15.00 17.67
CA LYS A 130 -6.45 -16.14 16.88
C LYS A 130 -6.06 -16.03 15.40
N ILE A 131 -4.86 -15.53 15.13
CA ILE A 131 -4.36 -15.33 13.76
C ILE A 131 -4.17 -16.69 13.08
N SER A 132 -4.79 -16.84 11.92
CA SER A 132 -4.78 -18.05 11.09
C SER A 132 -3.72 -17.99 9.98
N PHE A 133 -3.43 -16.80 9.47
CA PHE A 133 -2.37 -16.58 8.50
C PHE A 133 -1.75 -15.19 8.68
N VAL A 134 -0.48 -15.05 8.32
CA VAL A 134 0.25 -13.78 8.36
C VAL A 134 0.74 -13.39 6.98
N VAL A 135 0.75 -12.09 6.71
CA VAL A 135 1.22 -11.46 5.48
C VAL A 135 2.31 -10.47 5.86
N LEU A 136 3.56 -10.80 5.53
CA LEU A 136 4.74 -10.10 6.05
C LEU A 136 5.59 -9.50 4.93
N SER A 137 6.02 -8.27 5.14
CA SER A 137 6.96 -7.53 4.30
C SER A 137 8.38 -8.03 4.55
N LYS A 138 9.11 -8.36 3.48
CA LYS A 138 10.54 -8.71 3.58
C LYS A 138 11.38 -7.53 4.06
N LYS A 139 10.95 -6.31 3.73
CA LYS A 139 11.59 -5.06 4.14
C LYS A 139 11.41 -4.79 5.63
N ASP A 140 10.18 -4.92 6.12
CA ASP A 140 9.81 -4.44 7.45
C ASP A 140 9.84 -5.57 8.51
N ASN A 141 9.58 -6.82 8.12
CA ASN A 141 9.41 -7.96 9.03
C ASN A 141 10.52 -9.04 8.90
N LYS A 142 11.71 -8.68 8.40
CA LYS A 142 12.81 -9.62 8.14
C LYS A 142 13.09 -10.58 9.31
N ARG A 143 13.10 -10.06 10.53
CA ARG A 143 13.35 -10.85 11.75
C ARG A 143 12.20 -11.82 12.05
N THR A 144 10.96 -11.35 11.97
CA THR A 144 9.76 -12.18 12.18
C THR A 144 9.63 -13.28 11.15
N ILE A 145 9.92 -12.98 9.87
CA ILE A 145 10.00 -13.98 8.81
C ILE A 145 11.02 -15.07 9.16
N GLY A 146 12.19 -14.68 9.66
CA GLY A 146 13.21 -15.64 10.12
C GLY A 146 12.69 -16.57 11.23
N PHE A 147 11.97 -16.04 12.22
CA PHE A 147 11.41 -16.87 13.29
C PHE A 147 10.25 -17.75 12.83
N ILE A 148 9.31 -17.22 12.05
CA ILE A 148 8.13 -17.95 11.62
C ILE A 148 8.48 -19.10 10.67
N LYS A 149 9.48 -18.91 9.79
CA LYS A 149 10.05 -19.97 8.93
C LYS A 149 10.56 -21.17 9.73
N ASN A 150 11.07 -20.92 10.94
CA ASN A 150 11.61 -21.94 11.84
C ASN A 150 10.58 -22.44 12.87
N SER A 151 9.37 -21.87 12.94
CA SER A 151 8.34 -22.35 13.87
C SER A 151 7.63 -23.58 13.29
N PRO A 152 7.52 -24.69 14.05
CA PRO A 152 6.82 -25.89 13.58
C PRO A 152 5.32 -25.64 13.36
N GLY A 153 4.74 -24.62 14.00
CA GLY A 153 3.32 -24.28 13.92
C GLY A 153 2.89 -23.57 12.64
N TRP A 154 3.83 -23.17 11.79
CA TRP A 154 3.56 -22.38 10.59
C TRP A 154 4.08 -23.06 9.34
N LYS A 155 3.44 -22.76 8.20
CA LYS A 155 3.84 -23.21 6.88
C LYS A 155 3.82 -22.03 5.93
N GLU A 156 4.92 -21.80 5.21
CA GLU A 156 4.94 -20.87 4.09
C GLU A 156 4.09 -21.41 2.94
N VAL A 157 3.21 -20.57 2.42
CA VAL A 157 2.33 -20.92 1.28
C VAL A 157 2.55 -20.04 0.06
N TYR A 158 3.21 -18.89 0.24
CA TYR A 158 3.54 -17.96 -0.83
C TYR A 158 4.74 -17.09 -0.42
N GLU A 159 5.64 -16.81 -1.36
CA GLU A 159 6.75 -15.87 -1.22
C GLU A 159 7.05 -15.27 -2.60
N ASP A 160 7.16 -13.94 -2.66
CA ASP A 160 7.61 -13.17 -3.83
C ASP A 160 8.76 -12.24 -3.43
N ASP A 161 9.19 -11.33 -4.30
CA ASP A 161 10.28 -10.39 -3.98
C ASP A 161 9.92 -9.36 -2.88
N VAL A 162 8.64 -9.16 -2.62
CA VAL A 162 8.10 -8.11 -1.74
C VAL A 162 7.82 -8.66 -0.33
N GLY A 163 7.35 -9.89 -0.22
CA GLY A 163 6.87 -10.48 1.03
C GLY A 163 6.71 -11.99 1.05
N ALA A 164 6.09 -12.46 2.11
CA ALA A 164 5.73 -13.86 2.30
C ALA A 164 4.42 -14.03 3.07
N VAL A 165 3.71 -15.11 2.80
CA VAL A 165 2.48 -15.52 3.47
C VAL A 165 2.70 -16.85 4.18
N PHE A 166 2.37 -16.89 5.47
CA PHE A 166 2.43 -18.12 6.26
C PHE A 166 1.05 -18.44 6.83
N VAL A 167 0.65 -19.70 6.73
CA VAL A 167 -0.57 -20.21 7.35
C VAL A 167 -0.23 -21.05 8.57
N ARG A 168 -1.09 -20.99 9.58
CA ARG A 168 -0.98 -21.82 10.77
C ARG A 168 -1.34 -23.26 10.40
N LYS A 169 -0.51 -24.22 10.82
CA LYS A 169 -0.86 -25.64 10.74
C LYS A 169 -1.93 -25.93 11.79
N LEU A 170 -3.06 -26.48 11.39
CA LEU A 170 -4.05 -26.97 12.35
C LEU A 170 -3.39 -28.03 13.24
N LYS A 171 -3.57 -27.92 14.56
CA LYS A 171 -3.26 -29.03 15.47
C LYS A 171 -4.26 -30.14 15.15
N GLY A 172 -3.80 -31.16 14.44
CA GLY A 172 -4.66 -32.19 13.87
C GLY A 172 -5.52 -32.91 14.90
N ASP A 173 -6.81 -32.98 14.63
CA ASP A 173 -7.73 -34.02 15.08
C ASP A 173 -7.79 -35.14 14.01
N GLY A 174 -6.66 -35.55 13.44
CA GLY A 174 -6.62 -36.66 12.48
C GLY A 174 -7.39 -36.46 11.17
N SER A 175 -8.07 -35.32 10.97
CA SER A 175 -8.75 -34.98 9.72
C SER A 175 -7.99 -33.84 9.01
N GLY A 176 -7.26 -34.21 7.97
CA GLY A 176 -6.44 -33.29 7.18
C GLY A 176 -7.28 -32.26 6.45
N LEU A 177 -7.58 -31.14 7.09
CA LEU A 177 -7.92 -29.89 6.42
C LEU A 177 -6.71 -28.96 6.52
N ILE A 178 -5.70 -29.29 5.73
CA ILE A 178 -4.89 -28.21 5.16
C ILE A 178 -5.92 -27.29 4.50
N ALA A 179 -5.91 -25.98 4.83
CA ALA A 179 -6.40 -25.00 3.89
C ALA A 179 -5.50 -25.13 2.66
N GLN A 180 -5.76 -26.14 1.82
CA GLN A 180 -4.97 -26.39 0.63
C GLN A 180 -5.25 -25.20 -0.26
N PRO A 181 -4.24 -24.40 -0.62
CA PRO A 181 -4.37 -23.63 -1.83
C PRO A 181 -4.71 -24.64 -2.93
N THR A 182 -5.79 -24.40 -3.65
CA THR A 182 -6.19 -25.20 -4.80
C THR A 182 -5.18 -24.91 -5.90
N ILE A 183 -4.02 -25.56 -5.80
CA ILE A 183 -3.02 -25.61 -6.86
C ILE A 183 -3.65 -26.42 -7.99
N VAL A 184 -4.33 -25.73 -8.91
CA VAL A 184 -4.69 -26.28 -10.22
C VAL A 184 -3.47 -26.12 -11.11
N GLN A 185 -3.01 -27.24 -11.66
CA GLN A 185 -1.97 -27.35 -12.70
C GLN A 185 -2.31 -26.51 -13.94
#